data_AF-M5BNW9-F1
#
_entry.id   AF-M5BNW9-F1
#
_cell.length_a   1.000
_cell.length_b   1.000
_cell.length_c   1.000
_cell.angle_alpha   90.00
_cell.angle_beta   90.00
_cell.angle_gamma   90.00
#
_symmetry.space_group_name_H-M   'P 1'
#
loop_
_entity.id
_entity.type
_entity.pdbx_description
1 polymer ?
#
loop_
_entity_poly.entity_id
_entity_poly.type
_entity_poly.pdbx_seq_one_letter_code
_entity_poly.pdbx_strand_id
1 'polypeptide(L)'
;MHVTGCRDPIPDASRFRSDVYCEHDRLIPSQKFREKISTRALDILKEAFPEFQPPDTETKVCAICEAVVASDKEATREAKAKADAERMRLLLLSRREFLGGFKIMRMVEDWTYVIMSVQINIL
;
A
#
# COMPACT_ATOMS: atom_id res chain seq x y z
N MET A 1 -27.80 -4.84 3.48
CA MET A 1 -28.42 -4.94 4.82
C MET A 1 -29.93 -4.91 4.63
N HIS A 2 -30.57 -6.07 4.72
CA HIS A 2 -32.02 -6.25 4.65
C HIS A 2 -32.59 -6.24 6.06
N VAL A 3 -33.74 -5.59 6.27
CA VAL A 3 -34.47 -5.62 7.54
C VAL A 3 -35.82 -6.25 7.28
N THR A 4 -36.12 -7.35 7.95
CA THR A 4 -37.37 -8.09 7.77
C THR A 4 -38.57 -7.19 8.02
N GLY A 5 -39.52 -7.16 7.08
CA GLY A 5 -40.72 -6.32 7.16
C GLY A 5 -40.53 -4.87 6.70
N CYS A 6 -39.30 -4.45 6.36
CA CYS A 6 -39.02 -3.16 5.75
C CYS A 6 -38.63 -3.35 4.28
N ARG A 7 -38.97 -2.37 3.44
CA ARG A 7 -38.44 -2.33 2.07
C ARG A 7 -36.95 -2.09 2.13
N ASP A 8 -36.22 -2.77 1.24
CA ASP A 8 -34.82 -2.45 1.01
C ASP A 8 -34.74 -1.02 0.46
N PRO A 9 -33.71 -0.26 0.86
CA PRO A 9 -33.52 1.09 0.37
C PRO A 9 -32.97 1.07 -1.05
N ILE A 10 -33.27 2.15 -1.76
CA ILE A 10 -32.89 2.34 -3.15
C ILE A 10 -31.36 2.27 -3.35
N PRO A 11 -30.89 1.77 -4.51
CA PRO A 11 -29.45 1.62 -4.75
C PRO A 11 -28.66 2.94 -4.76
N ASP A 12 -29.30 4.07 -5.04
CA ASP A 12 -28.75 5.43 -5.03
C ASP A 12 -29.01 6.19 -3.71
N ALA A 13 -29.44 5.50 -2.65
CA ALA A 13 -29.67 6.12 -1.35
C ALA A 13 -28.41 6.86 -0.85
N SER A 14 -28.61 7.96 -0.13
CA SER A 14 -27.53 8.85 0.34
C SER A 14 -26.38 8.12 1.06
N ARG A 15 -26.71 7.07 1.82
CA ARG A 15 -25.73 6.24 2.54
C ARG A 15 -24.74 5.48 1.64
N PHE A 16 -25.10 5.27 0.38
CA PHE A 16 -24.27 4.60 -0.63
C PHE A 16 -23.60 5.61 -1.58
N ARG A 17 -23.93 6.90 -1.46
CA ARG A 17 -23.44 7.94 -2.36
C ARG A 17 -21.91 8.01 -2.36
N SER A 18 -21.27 7.86 -1.20
CA SER A 18 -19.81 7.86 -1.03
C SER A 18 -19.10 6.67 -1.67
N ASP A 19 -19.82 5.63 -2.07
CA ASP A 19 -19.24 4.48 -2.78
C ASP A 19 -19.16 4.75 -4.29
N VAL A 20 -19.95 5.72 -4.77
CA VAL A 20 -20.10 6.03 -6.21
C VAL A 20 -19.49 7.38 -6.56
N TYR A 21 -19.75 8.39 -5.74
CA TYR A 21 -19.40 9.80 -5.96
C TYR A 21 -18.41 10.30 -4.92
N CYS A 22 -17.45 11.11 -5.36
CA CYS A 22 -16.58 11.86 -4.46
C CYS A 22 -17.26 13.16 -4.00
N GLU A 23 -16.60 13.89 -3.11
CA GLU A 23 -17.01 15.22 -2.63
C GLU A 23 -17.15 16.29 -3.73
N HIS A 24 -16.62 16.03 -4.93
CA HIS A 24 -16.73 16.90 -6.10
C HIS A 24 -17.95 16.56 -6.99
N ASP A 25 -18.88 15.74 -6.49
CA ASP A 25 -20.07 15.24 -7.21
C ASP A 25 -19.77 14.56 -8.54
N ARG A 26 -18.57 13.97 -8.65
CA ARG A 26 -18.13 13.18 -9.80
C ARG A 26 -17.87 11.75 -9.38
N LEU A 27 -17.82 10.85 -10.37
CA LEU A 27 -17.47 9.47 -10.13
C LEU A 27 -16.09 9.38 -9.45
N ILE A 28 -16.01 8.63 -8.35
CA ILE A 28 -14.74 8.25 -7.71
C ILE A 28 -13.80 7.61 -8.76
N PRO A 29 -12.47 7.66 -8.64
CA PRO A 29 -11.58 6.95 -9.58
C PRO A 29 -11.53 5.42 -9.38
N SER A 30 -11.68 4.97 -8.14
CA SER A 30 -11.70 3.54 -7.79
C SER A 30 -12.95 2.84 -8.34
N GLN A 31 -12.77 1.75 -9.09
CA GLN A 31 -13.86 0.88 -9.54
C GLN A 31 -14.28 -0.16 -8.49
N LYS A 32 -13.64 -0.21 -7.32
CA LYS A 32 -13.85 -1.26 -6.31
C LYS A 32 -15.32 -1.46 -5.91
N PHE A 33 -16.11 -0.40 -5.94
CA PHE A 33 -17.51 -0.42 -5.49
C PHE A 33 -18.52 -0.15 -6.61
N ARG A 34 -18.09 -0.22 -7.89
CA ARG A 34 -18.96 0.04 -9.04
C ARG A 34 -18.71 -0.96 -10.13
N GLU A 35 -19.80 -1.49 -10.67
CA GLU A 35 -19.79 -2.43 -11.77
C GLU A 35 -20.83 -2.00 -12.81
N LYS A 36 -20.54 -2.28 -14.08
CA LYS A 36 -21.51 -2.06 -15.15
C LYS A 36 -22.50 -3.21 -15.15
N ILE A 37 -23.78 -2.87 -15.21
CA ILE A 37 -24.86 -3.84 -15.34
C ILE A 37 -25.40 -3.84 -16.78
N SER A 38 -26.04 -4.93 -17.17
CA SER A 38 -26.72 -5.00 -18.47
C SER A 38 -27.97 -4.12 -18.48
N THR A 39 -28.45 -3.75 -19.66
CA THR A 39 -29.72 -3.00 -19.82
C THR A 39 -30.88 -3.74 -19.18
N ARG A 40 -30.97 -5.07 -19.41
CA ARG A 40 -32.00 -5.92 -18.80
C ARG A 40 -31.95 -5.91 -17.27
N ALA A 41 -30.76 -5.89 -16.67
CA ALA A 41 -30.64 -5.80 -15.22
C ALA A 41 -31.09 -4.43 -14.70
N LEU A 42 -30.82 -3.35 -15.46
CA LEU A 42 -31.34 -2.01 -15.14
C LEU A 42 -32.86 -1.95 -15.23
N ASP A 43 -33.48 -2.60 -16.22
CA ASP A 43 -34.94 -2.64 -16.37
C ASP A 43 -35.59 -3.31 -15.14
N ILE A 44 -35.05 -4.47 -14.72
CA ILE A 44 -35.50 -5.17 -13.50
C ILE A 44 -35.34 -4.28 -12.26
N LEU A 45 -34.23 -3.53 -12.15
CA LEU A 45 -34.02 -2.60 -11.04
C LEU A 45 -35.04 -1.46 -11.06
N LYS A 46 -35.41 -0.95 -12.23
CA LYS A 46 -36.42 0.11 -12.38
C LYS A 46 -37.84 -0.37 -12.11
N GLU A 47 -38.14 -1.64 -12.37
CA GLU A 47 -39.41 -2.25 -11.94
C GLU A 47 -39.53 -2.30 -10.41
N ALA A 48 -38.43 -2.60 -9.71
CA ALA A 48 -38.40 -2.65 -8.25
C ALA A 48 -38.29 -1.26 -7.60
N PHE A 49 -37.52 -0.35 -8.20
CA PHE A 49 -37.21 1.00 -7.72
C PHE A 49 -37.36 2.02 -8.86
N PRO A 50 -38.58 2.49 -9.15
CA PRO A 50 -38.84 3.42 -10.25
C PRO A 50 -38.09 4.76 -10.15
N GLU A 51 -37.80 5.19 -8.92
CA GLU A 51 -37.07 6.42 -8.60
C GLU A 51 -35.55 6.30 -8.78
N PHE A 52 -35.01 5.10 -9.02
CA PHE A 52 -33.57 4.87 -9.14
C PHE A 52 -32.97 5.59 -10.35
N GLN A 53 -32.00 6.48 -10.09
CA GLN A 53 -31.27 7.24 -11.12
C GLN A 53 -29.79 6.83 -11.12
N PRO A 54 -29.40 5.81 -11.90
CA PRO A 54 -28.00 5.43 -12.02
C PRO A 54 -27.18 6.53 -12.73
N PRO A 55 -25.85 6.59 -12.47
CA PRO A 55 -24.96 7.39 -13.29
C PRO A 55 -25.04 6.97 -14.75
N ASP A 56 -25.04 7.95 -15.66
CA ASP A 56 -24.97 7.66 -17.09
C ASP A 56 -23.62 7.03 -17.46
N THR A 57 -23.60 6.26 -18.54
CA THR A 57 -22.41 5.58 -19.08
C THR A 57 -21.32 6.57 -19.45
N GLU A 58 -21.69 7.80 -19.83
CA GLU A 58 -20.77 8.87 -20.18
C GLU A 58 -20.27 9.68 -18.97
N THR A 59 -20.80 9.41 -17.77
CA THR A 59 -20.37 10.13 -16.56
C THR A 59 -18.88 9.92 -16.34
N LYS A 60 -18.12 11.01 -16.39
CA LYS A 60 -16.67 10.95 -16.26
C LYS A 60 -16.23 10.78 -14.82
N VAL A 61 -15.13 10.05 -14.64
CA VAL A 61 -14.37 9.99 -13.40
C VAL A 61 -13.89 11.40 -13.01
N CYS A 62 -13.78 11.65 -11.70
CA CYS A 62 -13.28 12.90 -11.18
C CYS A 62 -11.79 13.08 -11.51
N ALA A 63 -11.46 14.02 -12.38
CA ALA A 63 -10.08 14.34 -12.78
C ALA A 63 -9.22 14.80 -11.59
N ILE A 64 -9.82 15.49 -10.60
CA ILE A 64 -9.11 15.95 -9.39
C ILE A 64 -8.66 14.74 -8.57
N CYS A 65 -9.60 13.86 -8.22
CA CYS A 65 -9.30 12.66 -7.45
C CYS A 65 -8.38 11.70 -8.24
N GLU A 66 -8.50 11.66 -9.57
CA GLU A 66 -7.62 10.85 -10.42
C GLU A 66 -6.17 11.33 -10.37
N ALA A 67 -5.94 12.65 -10.41
CA ALA A 67 -4.62 13.24 -10.28
C ALA A 67 -4.00 12.96 -8.90
N VAL A 68 -4.79 13.06 -7.82
CA VAL A 68 -4.34 12.74 -6.46
C VAL A 68 -3.94 11.26 -6.36
N VAL A 69 -4.80 10.34 -6.83
CA VAL A 69 -4.50 8.89 -6.82
C VAL A 69 -3.25 8.57 -7.65
N ALA A 70 -3.04 9.25 -8.78
CA ALA A 70 -1.84 9.08 -9.59
C ALA A 70 -0.57 9.55 -8.85
N SER A 71 -0.63 10.71 -8.20
CA SER A 71 0.46 11.24 -7.38
C SER A 71 0.79 10.31 -6.21
N ASP A 72 -0.21 9.83 -5.48
CA ASP A 72 -0.03 8.94 -4.33
C ASP A 72 0.60 7.60 -4.73
N LYS A 73 0.19 7.04 -5.88
CA LYS A 73 0.79 5.84 -6.47
C LYS A 73 2.26 6.06 -6.82
N GLU A 74 2.60 7.22 -7.36
CA GLU A 74 3.99 7.54 -7.69
C GLU A 74 4.84 7.74 -6.43
N ALA A 75 4.33 8.48 -5.45
CA ALA A 75 5.00 8.65 -4.16
C ALA A 75 5.24 7.31 -3.43
N THR A 76 4.26 6.39 -3.46
CA THR A 76 4.43 5.05 -2.87
C THR A 76 5.45 4.20 -3.64
N ARG A 77 5.50 4.29 -4.98
CA ARG A 77 6.53 3.62 -5.79
C ARG A 77 7.93 4.16 -5.47
N GLU A 78 8.08 5.48 -5.41
CA GLU A 78 9.35 6.12 -5.11
C GLU A 78 9.83 5.76 -3.68
N ALA A 79 8.92 5.81 -2.71
CA ALA A 79 9.22 5.41 -1.33
C ALA A 79 9.68 3.94 -1.25
N LYS A 80 9.02 3.04 -1.97
CA LYS A 80 9.43 1.63 -2.05
C LYS A 80 10.81 1.48 -2.70
N ALA A 81 11.07 2.18 -3.81
CA ALA A 81 12.36 2.13 -4.48
C ALA A 81 13.51 2.62 -3.58
N LYS A 82 13.30 3.69 -2.80
CA LYS A 82 14.27 4.17 -1.81
C LYS A 82 14.52 3.16 -0.70
N ALA A 83 13.46 2.54 -0.17
CA ALA A 83 13.57 1.51 0.86
C ALA A 83 14.35 0.28 0.36
N ASP A 84 14.07 -0.17 -0.86
CA ASP A 84 14.76 -1.31 -1.48
C ASP A 84 16.24 -0.99 -1.77
N ALA A 85 16.56 0.24 -2.20
CA ALA A 85 17.93 0.69 -2.42
C ALA A 85 18.75 0.72 -1.11
N GLU A 86 18.18 1.27 -0.03
CA GLU A 86 18.86 1.29 1.27
C GLU A 86 18.99 -0.12 1.85
N ARG A 87 17.97 -0.96 1.71
CA ARG A 87 18.04 -2.38 2.09
C ARG A 87 19.21 -3.08 1.38
N MET A 88 19.37 -2.85 0.07
CA MET A 88 20.49 -3.43 -0.67
C MET A 88 21.84 -2.87 -0.21
N ARG A 89 21.92 -1.56 0.06
CA ARG A 89 23.14 -0.92 0.59
C ARG A 89 23.56 -1.52 1.93
N LEU A 90 22.61 -1.71 2.84
CA LEU A 90 22.85 -2.31 4.15
C LEU A 90 23.26 -3.78 4.05
N LEU A 91 22.64 -4.55 3.16
CA LEU A 91 23.05 -5.94 2.90
C LEU A 91 24.50 -6.02 2.41
N LEU A 92 24.90 -5.12 1.51
CA LEU A 92 26.29 -5.05 1.03
C LEU A 92 27.28 -4.67 2.14
N LEU A 93 26.94 -3.68 2.98
CA LEU A 93 27.77 -3.28 4.13
C LEU A 93 27.89 -4.42 5.15
N SER A 94 26.78 -5.05 5.55
CA SER A 94 26.77 -6.20 6.46
C SER A 94 27.58 -7.36 5.91
N ARG A 95 27.48 -7.68 4.61
CA ARG A 95 28.34 -8.70 3.97
C ARG A 95 29.82 -8.34 4.04
N ARG A 96 30.16 -7.06 3.84
CA ARG A 96 31.54 -6.58 3.93
C ARG A 96 32.07 -6.64 5.37
N GLU A 97 31.27 -6.25 6.36
CA GLU A 97 31.61 -6.35 7.77
C GLU A 97 31.77 -7.80 8.22
N PHE A 98 30.91 -8.71 7.74
CA PHE A 98 31.04 -10.13 8.03
C PHE A 98 32.34 -10.71 7.46
N LEU A 99 32.70 -10.37 6.22
CA LEU A 99 33.97 -10.79 5.61
C LEU A 99 35.19 -10.11 6.25
N GLY A 100 35.08 -8.85 6.67
CA GLY A 100 36.12 -8.11 7.37
C GLY A 100 36.35 -8.64 8.80
N GLY A 101 35.29 -8.93 9.53
CA GLY A 101 35.32 -9.54 10.86
C GLY A 101 35.87 -10.96 10.83
N PHE A 102 35.52 -11.77 9.82
CA PHE A 102 36.12 -13.09 9.63
C PHE A 102 37.63 -13.00 9.36
N LYS A 103 38.08 -11.98 8.63
CA LYS A 103 39.50 -11.75 8.35
C LYS A 103 40.25 -11.24 9.59
N ILE A 104 39.65 -10.36 10.39
CA ILE A 104 40.24 -9.86 11.65
C ILE A 104 40.31 -10.99 12.69
N MET A 105 39.24 -11.76 12.87
CA MET A 105 39.20 -12.88 13.83
C MET A 105 40.25 -13.95 13.49
N ARG A 106 40.42 -14.29 12.20
CA ARG A 106 41.46 -15.23 11.75
C ARG A 106 42.88 -14.70 11.98
N MET A 107 43.10 -13.39 11.88
CA MET A 107 44.41 -12.79 12.19
C MET A 107 44.73 -12.78 13.68
N VAL A 108 43.73 -12.80 14.58
CA VAL A 108 43.97 -12.81 16.04
C VAL A 108 44.32 -14.22 16.54
N GLU A 109 43.81 -15.28 15.90
CA GLU A 109 44.15 -16.67 16.26
C GLU A 109 45.62 -17.03 15.94
N ASP A 110 46.26 -16.34 14.99
CA ASP A 110 47.65 -16.60 14.58
C ASP A 110 48.71 -15.84 15.39
N TRP A 111 48.33 -15.00 16.37
CA TRP A 111 49.26 -14.31 17.27
C TRP A 111 49.16 -14.89 18.68
N THR A 112 49.90 -15.97 18.91
CA THR A 112 50.23 -16.44 20.26
C THR A 112 51.10 -15.39 20.96
N TYR A 113 50.48 -14.52 21.76
CA TYR A 113 51.23 -13.68 22.69
C TYR A 113 51.87 -14.56 23.76
N VAL A 114 53.18 -14.73 23.71
CA VAL A 114 53.95 -15.29 24.83
C VAL A 114 54.07 -14.18 25.88
N ILE A 115 53.21 -14.21 26.90
CA ILE A 115 53.38 -13.38 28.09
C ILE A 115 54.57 -13.96 28.87
N MET A 116 55.76 -13.38 28.66
CA MET A 116 56.90 -13.61 29.56
C MET A 116 56.70 -12.79 30.82
N SER A 117 56.38 -13.45 31.93
CA SER A 117 56.35 -12.85 33.26
C SER A 117 57.77 -12.38 33.64
N VAL A 118 58.04 -11.09 33.52
CA VAL A 118 59.24 -10.47 34.07
C VAL A 118 59.06 -10.35 35.58
N GLN A 119 59.65 -11.28 36.34
CA GLN A 119 59.76 -11.13 37.79
C GLN A 119 60.84 -10.10 38.10
N ILE A 120 60.41 -8.86 38.37
CA ILE A 120 61.28 -7.82 38.92
C ILE A 120 61.34 -8.05 40.43
N ASN A 121 62.42 -8.68 40.91
CA ASN A 121 62.78 -8.67 42.33
C ASN A 121 63.45 -7.33 42.65
N ILE A 122 62.79 -6.52 43.50
CA ILE A 122 63.38 -5.32 44.09
C ILE A 122 63.96 -5.75 45.45
N LEU A 123 65.27 -5.52 45.61
CA LEU A 123 66.02 -5.63 46.87
C LEU A 123 66.35 -4.22 47.34
#